data_AF-A0A961FAY4-F1
#
_entry.id   AF-A0A961FAY4-F1
#
_cell.length_a   1.000
_cell.length_b   1.000
_cell.length_c   1.000
_cell.angle_alpha   90.00
_cell.angle_beta   90.00
_cell.angle_gamma   90.00
#
_symmetry.space_group_name_H-M   'P 1'
#
loop_
_entity.id
_entity.type
_entity.pdbx_description
1 polymer ?
#
loop_
_entity_poly.entity_id
_entity_poly.type
_entity_poly.pdbx_seq_one_letter_code
_entity_poly.pdbx_strand_id
1 'polypeptide(L)'
;TAAIIAQSELPAATITGAVCNVHRCVVNPALFDTALDFAIRDWGRRSGKVRRILDQSDARRLAALTAMFERYGYEPTEALTRARVLYYMQLGYDLAQPEEPTAFRLSLVPHYLLVFTGQPGTPEEIAEFAAYARRFWPDG
;
A
#
# COMPACT_ATOMS: atom_id res chain seq x y z
N THR A 1 5.38 5.84 -8.67
CA THR A 1 4.03 6.44 -8.75
C THR A 1 3.02 5.56 -9.47
N ALA A 2 3.32 5.10 -10.70
CA ALA A 2 2.36 4.39 -11.54
C ALA A 2 1.85 3.05 -10.96
N ALA A 3 2.70 2.29 -10.26
CA ALA A 3 2.30 0.97 -9.78
C ALA A 3 1.19 0.99 -8.73
N ILE A 4 1.24 1.89 -7.73
CA ILE A 4 0.16 2.01 -6.73
C ILE A 4 -1.16 2.37 -7.41
N ILE A 5 -1.13 3.29 -8.38
CA ILE A 5 -2.31 3.68 -9.15
C ILE A 5 -2.86 2.46 -9.91
N ALA A 6 -2.01 1.77 -10.68
CA ALA A 6 -2.40 0.60 -11.45
C ALA A 6 -2.94 -0.53 -10.56
N GLN A 7 -2.28 -0.83 -9.44
CA GLN A 7 -2.75 -1.86 -8.49
C GLN A 7 -4.08 -1.47 -7.84
N SER A 8 -4.29 -0.18 -7.55
CA SER A 8 -5.56 0.32 -7.02
C SER A 8 -6.70 0.24 -8.04
N GLU A 9 -6.41 0.11 -9.34
CA GLU A 9 -7.39 0.03 -10.44
C GLU A 9 -7.65 -1.41 -10.90
N LEU A 10 -6.84 -2.38 -10.46
CA LEU A 10 -7.05 -3.78 -10.80
C LEU A 10 -8.40 -4.28 -10.29
N PRO A 11 -9.09 -5.15 -11.06
CA PRO A 11 -10.32 -5.78 -10.59
C PRO A 11 -10.07 -6.60 -9.31
N ALA A 12 -10.94 -6.41 -8.33
CA ALA A 12 -11.07 -7.27 -7.16
C ALA A 12 -12.53 -7.36 -6.74
N ALA A 13 -12.97 -8.54 -6.29
CA ALA A 13 -14.35 -8.76 -5.87
C ALA A 13 -14.73 -8.00 -4.59
N THR A 14 -13.74 -7.67 -3.76
CA THR A 14 -13.91 -7.03 -2.46
C THR A 14 -12.88 -5.89 -2.29
N ILE A 15 -13.13 -5.02 -1.31
CA ILE A 15 -12.16 -4.00 -0.90
C ILE A 15 -10.88 -4.63 -0.30
N THR A 16 -10.98 -5.75 0.41
CA THR A 16 -9.83 -6.44 1.01
C THR A 16 -8.94 -7.02 -0.07
N GLY A 17 -9.51 -7.60 -1.14
CA GLY A 17 -8.78 -8.01 -2.34
C GLY A 17 -8.11 -6.82 -3.06
N ALA A 18 -8.78 -5.67 -3.14
CA ALA A 18 -8.18 -4.46 -3.73
C ALA A 18 -7.00 -3.93 -2.88
N VAL A 19 -7.11 -3.96 -1.55
CA VAL A 19 -6.00 -3.63 -0.65
C VAL A 19 -4.85 -4.64 -0.78
N CYS A 20 -5.14 -5.94 -0.95
CA CYS A 20 -4.11 -6.94 -1.25
C CYS A 20 -3.35 -6.60 -2.55
N ASN A 21 -4.03 -6.15 -3.61
CA ASN A 21 -3.37 -5.67 -4.84
C ASN A 21 -2.41 -4.51 -4.56
N VAL A 22 -2.86 -3.50 -3.79
CA VAL A 22 -2.00 -2.37 -3.39
C VAL A 22 -0.81 -2.86 -2.55
N HIS A 23 -1.02 -3.77 -1.61
CA HIS A 23 0.06 -4.34 -0.79
C HIS A 23 1.10 -5.11 -1.62
N ARG A 24 0.78 -5.60 -2.83
CA ARG A 24 1.82 -6.17 -3.71
C ARG A 24 2.92 -5.16 -4.04
N CYS A 25 2.62 -3.85 -4.07
CA CYS A 25 3.63 -2.81 -4.23
C CYS A 25 4.66 -2.82 -3.09
N VAL A 26 4.23 -3.18 -1.87
CA VAL A 26 5.10 -3.24 -0.68
C VAL A 26 6.01 -4.45 -0.73
N VAL A 27 5.50 -5.56 -1.25
CA VAL A 27 6.23 -6.83 -1.25
C VAL A 27 7.19 -6.92 -2.43
N ASN A 28 6.78 -6.43 -3.60
CA ASN A 28 7.51 -6.60 -4.85
C ASN A 28 8.27 -5.31 -5.24
N PRO A 29 9.61 -5.29 -5.14
CA PRO A 29 10.41 -4.11 -5.46
C PRO A 29 10.33 -3.69 -6.94
N ALA A 30 9.94 -4.60 -7.84
CA ALA A 30 9.70 -4.25 -9.24
C ALA A 30 8.41 -3.42 -9.44
N LEU A 31 7.46 -3.48 -8.49
CA LEU A 31 6.29 -2.62 -8.48
C LEU A 31 6.59 -1.30 -7.78
N PHE A 32 7.31 -1.33 -6.65
CA PHE A 32 7.69 -0.12 -5.94
C PHE A 32 9.07 -0.27 -5.29
N ASP A 33 10.01 0.54 -5.74
CA ASP A 33 11.34 0.61 -5.15
C ASP A 33 11.33 1.59 -3.96
N THR A 34 11.22 1.02 -2.76
CA THR A 34 11.22 1.77 -1.49
C THR A 34 12.53 2.52 -1.26
N ALA A 35 13.69 1.96 -1.63
CA ALA A 35 14.98 2.62 -1.46
C ALA A 35 15.10 3.85 -2.37
N LEU A 36 14.65 3.72 -3.62
CA LEU A 36 14.57 4.85 -4.55
C LEU A 36 13.58 5.92 -4.06
N ASP A 37 12.39 5.55 -3.56
CA ASP A 37 11.43 6.53 -3.04
C ASP A 37 12.02 7.33 -1.86
N PHE A 38 12.76 6.67 -0.95
CA PHE A 38 13.46 7.38 0.12
C PHE A 38 14.57 8.30 -0.38
N ALA A 39 15.38 7.88 -1.34
CA ALA A 39 16.41 8.72 -1.93
C ALA A 39 15.81 9.99 -2.56
N ILE A 40 14.68 9.85 -3.29
CA ILE A 40 13.98 10.99 -3.89
C ILE A 40 13.39 11.90 -2.81
N ARG A 41 12.81 11.33 -1.74
CA ARG A 41 12.28 12.10 -0.60
C ARG A 41 13.36 12.89 0.13
N ASP A 42 14.53 12.32 0.36
CA ASP A 42 15.66 13.04 0.96
C ASP A 42 16.13 14.19 0.07
N TRP A 43 16.24 13.94 -1.24
CA TRP A 43 16.55 15.00 -2.21
C TRP A 43 15.50 16.12 -2.18
N GLY A 44 14.23 15.77 -2.05
CA GLY A 44 13.11 16.70 -1.91
C GLY A 44 13.23 17.64 -0.70
N ARG A 45 13.89 17.22 0.40
CA ARG A 45 14.13 18.10 1.57
C ARG A 45 15.04 19.29 1.24
N ARG A 46 15.94 19.11 0.26
CA ARG A 46 16.94 20.11 -0.15
C ARG A 46 16.59 20.80 -1.48
N SER A 47 15.58 20.31 -2.21
CA SER A 47 15.19 20.81 -3.53
C SER A 47 13.68 21.03 -3.63
N GLY A 48 13.26 22.30 -3.66
CA GLY A 48 11.85 22.66 -3.82
C GLY A 48 11.23 22.18 -5.14
N LYS A 49 12.03 22.02 -6.20
CA LYS A 49 11.55 21.44 -7.48
C LYS A 49 11.16 19.98 -7.29
N VAL A 50 12.02 19.18 -6.66
CA VAL A 50 11.78 17.75 -6.43
C VAL A 50 10.65 17.56 -5.43
N ARG A 51 10.58 18.42 -4.41
CA ARG A 51 9.46 18.43 -3.46
C ARG A 51 8.11 18.59 -4.17
N ARG A 52 7.98 19.54 -5.09
CA ARG A 52 6.74 19.73 -5.86
C ARG A 52 6.36 18.53 -6.71
N ILE A 53 7.33 17.86 -7.32
CA ILE A 53 7.09 16.63 -8.10
C ILE A 53 6.61 15.50 -7.18
N LEU A 54 7.22 15.35 -6.01
CA LEU A 54 6.78 14.39 -4.99
C LEU A 54 5.36 14.67 -4.52
N ASP A 55 5.04 15.93 -4.19
CA ASP A 55 3.70 16.31 -3.73
C ASP A 55 2.63 16.00 -4.79
N GLN A 56 2.91 16.26 -6.08
CA GLN A 56 2.02 15.90 -7.18
C GLN A 56 1.86 14.38 -7.32
N SER A 57 2.95 13.63 -7.17
CA SER A 57 2.93 12.17 -7.21
C SER A 57 2.12 11.58 -6.05
N ASP A 58 2.30 12.09 -4.83
CA ASP A 58 1.56 11.67 -3.64
C ASP A 58 0.07 12.00 -3.76
N ALA A 59 -0.27 13.19 -4.28
CA ALA A 59 -1.66 13.57 -4.55
C ALA A 59 -2.35 12.62 -5.54
N ARG A 60 -1.65 12.20 -6.61
CA ARG A 60 -2.18 11.24 -7.60
C ARG A 60 -2.40 9.85 -7.00
N ARG A 61 -1.47 9.37 -6.17
CA ARG A 61 -1.60 8.08 -5.47
C ARG A 61 -2.79 8.11 -4.51
N LEU A 62 -2.93 9.18 -3.71
CA LEU A 62 -4.06 9.34 -2.79
C LEU A 62 -5.39 9.44 -3.52
N ALA A 63 -5.45 10.15 -4.65
CA ALA A 63 -6.68 10.23 -5.45
C ALA A 63 -7.09 8.85 -5.98
N ALA A 64 -6.14 8.05 -6.49
CA ALA A 64 -6.42 6.71 -6.99
C ALA A 64 -6.88 5.75 -5.86
N LEU A 65 -6.22 5.81 -4.69
CA LEU A 65 -6.63 5.03 -3.52
C LEU A 65 -7.99 5.47 -2.97
N THR A 66 -8.31 6.77 -3.00
CA THR A 66 -9.62 7.29 -2.60
C THR A 66 -10.70 6.73 -3.53
N ALA A 67 -10.50 6.87 -4.84
CA ALA A 67 -11.41 6.32 -5.85
C ALA A 67 -11.55 4.79 -5.73
N MET A 68 -10.49 4.09 -5.31
CA MET A 68 -10.57 2.65 -5.01
C MET A 68 -11.56 2.38 -3.88
N PHE A 69 -11.45 3.04 -2.73
CA PHE A 69 -12.42 2.86 -1.63
C PHE A 69 -13.84 3.27 -2.06
N GLU A 70 -14.02 4.38 -2.77
CA GLU A 70 -15.35 4.81 -3.25
C GLU A 70 -16.04 3.75 -4.13
N ARG A 71 -15.28 3.06 -5.00
CA ARG A 71 -15.82 1.97 -5.84
C ARG A 71 -16.38 0.79 -5.02
N TYR A 72 -15.97 0.64 -3.77
CA TYR A 72 -16.49 -0.38 -2.84
C TYR A 72 -17.53 0.17 -1.87
N GLY A 73 -18.10 1.35 -2.14
CA GLY A 73 -19.25 1.89 -1.41
C GLY A 73 -18.91 2.68 -0.15
N TYR A 74 -17.65 3.06 0.05
CA TYR A 74 -17.27 3.96 1.14
C TYR A 74 -17.65 5.41 0.79
N GLU A 75 -18.26 6.12 1.73
CA GLU A 75 -18.57 7.54 1.57
C GLU A 75 -17.31 8.38 1.31
N PRO A 76 -17.36 9.46 0.51
CA PRO A 76 -16.16 10.16 0.02
C PRO A 76 -15.17 10.57 1.10
N THR A 77 -15.64 11.10 2.23
CA THR A 77 -14.78 11.51 3.36
C THR A 77 -14.12 10.31 4.03
N GLU A 78 -14.85 9.20 4.18
CA GLU A 78 -14.31 7.98 4.75
C GLU A 78 -13.30 7.34 3.80
N ALA A 79 -13.63 7.25 2.51
CA ALA A 79 -12.75 6.74 1.46
C ALA A 79 -11.41 7.51 1.42
N LEU A 80 -11.46 8.84 1.44
CA LEU A 80 -10.26 9.69 1.50
C LEU A 80 -9.47 9.42 2.79
N THR A 81 -10.15 9.29 3.92
CA THR A 81 -9.49 9.05 5.22
C THR A 81 -8.79 7.69 5.23
N ARG A 82 -9.45 6.63 4.76
CA ARG A 82 -8.87 5.29 4.64
C ARG A 82 -7.72 5.24 3.65
N ALA A 83 -7.84 5.91 2.51
CA ALA A 83 -6.75 6.05 1.55
C ALA A 83 -5.51 6.70 2.18
N ARG A 84 -5.69 7.75 2.98
CA ARG A 84 -4.60 8.39 3.73
C ARG A 84 -4.00 7.46 4.78
N VAL A 85 -4.83 6.74 5.54
CA VAL A 85 -4.35 5.77 6.52
C VAL A 85 -3.52 4.69 5.84
N LEU A 86 -4.03 4.05 4.79
CA LEU A 86 -3.31 3.02 4.03
C LEU A 86 -1.97 3.55 3.48
N TYR A 87 -1.99 4.73 2.86
CA TYR A 87 -0.81 5.30 2.22
C TYR A 87 0.27 5.73 3.22
N TYR A 88 -0.09 6.52 4.23
CA TYR A 88 0.88 7.07 5.17
C TYR A 88 1.35 6.05 6.20
N MET A 89 0.51 5.08 6.59
CA MET A 89 0.95 3.94 7.39
C MET A 89 2.08 3.21 6.67
N GLN A 90 1.90 2.89 5.38
CA GLN A 90 2.92 2.17 4.63
C GLN A 90 4.23 2.95 4.50
N LEU A 91 4.15 4.25 4.18
CA LEU A 91 5.34 5.11 4.14
C LEU A 91 6.05 5.19 5.48
N GLY A 92 5.30 5.25 6.58
CA GLY A 92 5.87 5.26 7.93
C GLY A 92 6.51 3.93 8.31
N TYR A 93 5.87 2.80 7.95
CA TYR A 93 6.40 1.46 8.19
C TYR A 93 7.70 1.23 7.42
N ASP A 94 7.74 1.61 6.15
CA ASP A 94 8.95 1.55 5.32
C ASP A 94 10.07 2.44 5.86
N LEU A 95 9.73 3.57 6.50
CA LEU A 95 10.71 4.50 7.08
C LEU A 95 11.29 3.95 8.39
N ALA A 96 10.45 3.27 9.18
CA ALA A 96 10.84 2.68 10.46
C ALA A 96 11.72 1.42 10.28
N GLN A 97 11.57 0.71 9.16
CA GLN A 97 12.32 -0.52 8.83
C GLN A 97 12.40 -1.51 10.00
N PRO A 98 11.25 -1.94 10.59
CA PRO A 98 11.26 -2.86 11.70
C PRO A 98 11.85 -4.22 11.28
N GLU A 99 12.69 -4.80 12.14
CA GLU A 99 13.24 -6.14 11.96
C GLU A 99 12.19 -7.19 12.36
N GLU A 100 11.36 -7.58 11.40
CA GLU A 100 10.25 -8.52 11.61
C GLU A 100 10.37 -9.73 10.68
N PRO A 101 10.30 -10.97 11.22
CA PRO A 101 10.29 -12.18 10.41
C PRO A 101 9.11 -12.20 9.43
N THR A 102 9.31 -12.72 8.22
CA THR A 102 8.25 -12.88 7.20
C THR A 102 7.01 -13.55 7.77
N ALA A 103 7.17 -14.63 8.54
CA ALA A 103 6.06 -15.34 9.16
C ALA A 103 5.24 -14.44 10.11
N PHE A 104 5.89 -13.57 10.88
CA PHE A 104 5.21 -12.63 11.77
C PHE A 104 4.43 -11.59 10.96
N ARG A 105 5.05 -10.98 9.94
CA ARG A 105 4.38 -10.01 9.05
C ARG A 105 3.15 -10.60 8.38
N LEU A 106 3.26 -11.84 7.88
CA LEU A 106 2.14 -12.55 7.27
C LEU A 106 1.02 -12.89 8.27
N SER A 107 1.36 -13.16 9.54
CA SER A 107 0.35 -13.39 10.59
C SER A 107 -0.52 -12.14 10.87
N LEU A 108 0.00 -10.94 10.57
CA LEU A 108 -0.72 -9.68 10.78
C LEU A 108 -1.61 -9.28 9.60
N VAL A 109 -1.47 -9.89 8.43
CA VAL A 109 -2.25 -9.54 7.22
C VAL A 109 -3.76 -9.49 7.47
N PRO A 110 -4.40 -10.49 8.11
CA PRO A 110 -5.85 -10.43 8.36
C PRO A 110 -6.26 -9.22 9.21
N HIS A 111 -5.42 -8.86 10.18
CA HIS A 111 -5.66 -7.72 11.07
C HIS A 111 -5.44 -6.39 10.36
N TYR A 112 -4.42 -6.28 9.52
CA TYR A 112 -4.20 -5.09 8.70
C TYR A 112 -5.34 -4.86 7.71
N LEU A 113 -5.82 -5.90 7.05
CA LEU A 113 -7.00 -5.80 6.16
C LEU A 113 -8.21 -5.26 6.92
N LEU A 114 -8.48 -5.77 8.12
CA LEU A 114 -9.55 -5.26 8.97
C LEU A 114 -9.33 -3.80 9.37
N VAL A 115 -8.12 -3.40 9.75
CA VAL A 115 -7.82 -2.01 10.14
C VAL A 115 -8.01 -1.05 8.97
N PHE A 116 -7.52 -1.39 7.76
CA PHE A 116 -7.61 -0.49 6.61
C PHE A 116 -9.02 -0.40 6.05
N THR A 117 -9.75 -1.50 6.04
CA THR A 117 -11.04 -1.58 5.33
C THR A 117 -12.24 -1.56 6.29
N GLY A 118 -12.08 -1.96 7.54
CA GLY A 118 -13.21 -2.25 8.43
C GLY A 118 -13.94 -3.54 8.08
N GLN A 119 -13.42 -4.34 7.14
CA GLN A 119 -13.97 -5.62 6.72
C GLN A 119 -12.94 -6.75 6.92
N PRO A 120 -13.35 -7.94 7.38
CA PRO A 120 -12.44 -9.08 7.44
C PRO A 120 -12.08 -9.55 6.02
N GLY A 121 -10.79 -9.81 5.78
CA GLY A 121 -10.36 -10.46 4.54
C GLY A 121 -10.82 -11.91 4.47
N THR A 122 -11.05 -12.43 3.28
CA THR A 122 -11.42 -13.85 3.13
C THR A 122 -10.19 -14.75 3.32
N PRO A 123 -10.38 -16.02 3.76
CA PRO A 123 -9.28 -16.98 3.84
C PRO A 123 -8.51 -17.13 2.52
N GLU A 124 -9.21 -17.07 1.39
CA GLU A 124 -8.64 -17.20 0.05
C GLU A 124 -7.76 -15.99 -0.31
N GLU A 125 -8.22 -14.77 -0.03
CA GLU A 125 -7.45 -13.53 -0.26
C GLU A 125 -6.18 -13.50 0.59
N ILE A 126 -6.30 -13.89 1.85
CA ILE A 126 -5.17 -13.96 2.79
C ILE A 126 -4.16 -15.00 2.31
N ALA A 127 -4.63 -16.20 1.93
CA ALA A 127 -3.77 -17.28 1.47
C ALA A 127 -3.06 -16.93 0.16
N GLU A 128 -3.76 -16.34 -0.81
CA GLU A 128 -3.17 -15.92 -2.09
C GLU A 128 -2.13 -14.83 -1.90
N PHE A 129 -2.44 -13.78 -1.13
CA PHE A 129 -1.48 -12.73 -0.83
C PHE A 129 -0.25 -13.27 -0.09
N ALA A 130 -0.43 -14.16 0.90
CA ALA A 130 0.68 -14.78 1.61
C ALA A 130 1.57 -15.64 0.69
N ALA A 131 0.96 -16.39 -0.24
CA ALA A 131 1.71 -17.15 -1.23
C ALA A 131 2.50 -16.23 -2.19
N TYR A 132 1.90 -15.11 -2.62
CA TYR A 132 2.60 -14.09 -3.40
C TYR A 132 3.78 -13.50 -2.63
N ALA A 133 3.56 -13.12 -1.37
CA ALA A 133 4.53 -12.40 -0.57
C ALA A 133 5.81 -13.22 -0.29
N ARG A 134 5.67 -14.52 -0.01
CA ARG A 134 6.80 -15.43 0.21
C ARG A 134 7.77 -15.54 -0.98
N ARG A 135 7.34 -15.15 -2.19
CA ARG A 135 8.22 -15.12 -3.38
C ARG A 135 9.23 -13.98 -3.35
N PHE A 136 8.97 -12.94 -2.57
CA PHE A 136 9.80 -11.72 -2.50
C PHE A 136 10.38 -11.46 -1.11
N TRP A 137 9.71 -11.97 -0.07
CA TRP A 137 10.23 -12.03 1.29
C TRP A 137 10.66 -13.46 1.59
N PRO A 138 11.83 -13.91 1.10
CA PRO A 138 12.34 -15.22 1.48
C PRO A 138 12.49 -15.26 3.00
N ASP A 139 12.19 -16.41 3.60
CA ASP A 139 12.55 -16.65 4.98
C ASP A 139 14.08 -16.55 5.08
N GLY A 140 14.56 -15.62 5.90
CA GLY A 140 15.97 -15.48 6.25
C GLY A 140 16.43 -16.62 7.14
#